data_AF-A0ABD2MKI5-F1
#
_entry.id   AF-A0ABD2MKI5-F1
#
_cell.length_a   1.000
_cell.length_b   1.000
_cell.length_c   1.000
_cell.angle_alpha   90.00
_cell.angle_beta   90.00
_cell.angle_gamma   90.00
#
_symmetry.space_group_name_H-M   'P 1'
#
loop_
_entity.id
_entity.type
_entity.pdbx_description
1 polymer ?
#
loop_
_entity_poly.entity_id
_entity_poly.type
_entity_poly.pdbx_seq_one_letter_code
_entity_poly.pdbx_strand_id
1 'polypeptide(L)'
;MQKILIIPEMMTKNSFFISRLICFNETFASLRNHGQNVCVLWHEAIMGRNSSDVVCAYYNFMKFLGENVKNIVLWADNCAAQNKNWTLFIACSILVDEEWGPETITFKIFEAGHSFMKADSVHGLIGKK
;
A
#
# COMPACT_ATOMS: atom_id res chain seq x y z
N MET A 1 -3.06 -39.91 9.02
CA MET A 1 -3.97 -38.74 8.95
C MET A 1 -3.89 -38.00 10.25
N GLN A 2 -3.36 -36.78 10.25
CA GLN A 2 -3.21 -35.97 11.46
C GLN A 2 -4.55 -35.27 11.72
N LYS A 3 -5.14 -35.52 12.89
CA LYS A 3 -6.43 -34.96 13.31
C LYS A 3 -6.23 -33.46 13.56
N ILE A 4 -6.85 -32.61 12.75
CA ILE A 4 -6.78 -31.16 12.90
C ILE A 4 -7.76 -30.76 14.02
N LEU A 5 -7.22 -30.28 15.13
CA LEU A 5 -7.98 -29.69 16.23
C LEU A 5 -8.08 -28.18 16.01
N ILE A 6 -9.30 -27.69 15.85
CA ILE A 6 -9.57 -26.26 15.71
C ILE A 6 -9.81 -25.69 17.12
N ILE A 7 -9.02 -24.69 17.47
CA ILE A 7 -9.03 -23.98 18.76
C ILE A 7 -9.55 -22.55 18.57
N PRO A 8 -10.16 -21.94 19.60
CA PRO A 8 -10.22 -22.42 20.99
C PRO A 8 -11.41 -23.35 21.28
N GLU A 9 -11.16 -24.37 22.10
CA GLU A 9 -12.20 -25.16 22.76
C GLU A 9 -12.78 -24.34 23.91
N MET A 10 -14.09 -24.12 23.92
CA MET A 10 -14.74 -23.26 24.92
C MET A 10 -15.72 -24.05 25.78
N MET A 11 -15.61 -23.87 27.09
CA MET A 11 -16.44 -24.54 28.12
C MET A 11 -17.69 -23.75 28.53
N THR A 12 -17.94 -22.57 27.93
CA THR A 12 -19.07 -21.68 28.29
C THR A 12 -20.12 -21.60 27.17
N LYS A 13 -21.40 -21.39 27.54
CA LYS A 13 -22.54 -21.42 26.61
C LYS A 13 -22.63 -20.22 25.65
N ASN A 14 -22.07 -19.07 26.02
CA ASN A 14 -22.11 -17.85 25.20
C ASN A 14 -20.70 -17.31 24.99
N SER A 15 -20.35 -17.10 23.73
CA SER A 15 -19.08 -16.53 23.29
C SER A 15 -19.32 -15.59 22.12
N PHE A 16 -18.66 -14.43 22.13
CA PHE A 16 -18.70 -13.49 21.03
C PHE A 16 -17.28 -13.28 20.51
N PHE A 17 -17.03 -13.69 19.27
CA PHE A 17 -15.82 -13.30 18.55
C PHE A 17 -16.11 -11.99 17.84
N ILE A 18 -15.52 -10.90 18.33
CA ILE A 18 -15.56 -9.62 17.63
C ILE A 18 -14.23 -9.48 16.89
N SER A 19 -14.26 -9.65 15.57
CA SER A 19 -13.11 -9.35 14.72
C SER A 19 -12.81 -7.85 14.79
N ARG A 20 -11.55 -7.50 15.02
CA ARG A 20 -11.10 -6.11 14.93
C ARG A 20 -11.15 -5.68 13.47
N LEU A 21 -11.66 -4.48 13.20
CA LEU A 21 -11.66 -3.90 11.86
C LEU A 21 -10.21 -3.81 11.34
N ILE A 22 -9.95 -4.47 10.23
CA ILE A 22 -8.64 -4.44 9.57
C ILE A 22 -8.55 -3.14 8.76
N CYS A 23 -7.56 -2.31 9.11
CA CYS A 23 -7.19 -1.12 8.35
C CYS A 23 -5.89 -1.40 7.58
N PHE A 24 -5.93 -1.17 6.28
CA PHE A 24 -4.81 -1.26 5.37
C PHE A 24 -4.18 0.12 5.19
N ASN A 25 -2.86 0.14 4.95
CA ASN A 25 -2.13 1.35 4.64
C ASN A 25 -1.20 1.13 3.45
N GLU A 26 -1.09 2.14 2.61
CA GLU A 26 -0.05 2.25 1.59
C GLU A 26 0.71 3.55 1.87
N THR A 27 2.03 3.45 2.05
CA THR A 27 2.85 4.56 2.54
C THR A 27 3.78 5.06 1.45
N PHE A 28 3.62 6.33 1.11
CA PHE A 28 4.49 7.08 0.21
C PHE A 28 5.41 7.98 1.03
N ALA A 29 6.61 7.48 1.32
CA ALA A 29 7.61 8.24 2.07
C ALA A 29 8.44 9.12 1.13
N SER A 30 8.46 10.43 1.38
CA SER A 30 9.24 11.36 0.58
C SER A 30 10.74 11.24 0.89
N LEU A 31 11.57 11.07 -0.14
CA LEU A 31 13.02 11.07 -0.01
C LEU A 31 13.64 12.48 0.12
N ARG A 32 12.90 13.54 -0.22
CA ARG A 32 13.38 14.92 -0.10
C ARG A 32 13.56 15.33 1.37
N ASN A 33 14.57 16.14 1.65
CA ASN A 33 14.74 16.80 2.95
C ASN A 33 13.51 17.68 3.24
N HIS A 34 12.87 17.47 4.40
CA HIS A 34 11.59 18.08 4.79
C HIS A 34 10.37 17.77 3.90
N GLY A 35 10.45 16.71 3.09
CA GLY A 35 9.27 16.27 2.33
C GLY A 35 8.21 15.63 3.21
N GLN A 36 6.95 15.81 2.83
CA GLN A 36 5.81 15.23 3.53
C GLN A 36 5.68 13.74 3.16
N ASN A 37 5.43 12.91 4.16
CA ASN A 37 5.06 11.51 3.95
C ASN A 37 3.54 11.44 3.83
N VAL A 38 3.06 10.67 2.87
CA VAL A 38 1.62 10.50 2.64
C VAL A 38 1.28 9.05 2.90
N CYS A 39 0.29 8.80 3.74
CA CYS A 39 -0.24 7.46 3.99
C CYS A 39 -1.68 7.42 3.47
N VAL A 40 -1.95 6.52 2.52
CA VAL A 40 -3.30 6.26 2.06
C VAL A 40 -3.87 5.13 2.90
N LEU A 41 -5.01 5.38 3.55
CA LEU A 41 -5.65 4.46 4.48
C LEU A 41 -7.00 4.01 3.93
N TRP A 42 -7.30 2.73 4.05
CA TRP A 42 -8.62 2.17 3.79
C TRP A 42 -8.86 0.98 4.71
N HIS A 43 -10.11 0.58 4.91
CA HIS A 43 -10.45 -0.56 5.76
C HIS A 43 -11.19 -1.64 4.99
N GLU A 44 -11.17 -2.86 5.53
CA GLU A 44 -11.73 -4.06 4.88
C GLU A 44 -13.20 -3.95 4.48
N ALA A 45 -13.99 -3.14 5.20
CA ALA A 45 -15.39 -2.91 4.84
C ALA A 45 -15.60 -2.00 3.61
N ILE A 46 -14.55 -1.33 3.12
CA ILE A 46 -14.61 -0.55 1.85
C ILE A 46 -14.01 -1.39 0.72
N MET A 47 -12.76 -1.83 0.90
CA MET A 47 -11.99 -2.52 -0.13
C MET A 47 -11.03 -3.53 0.50
N GLY A 48 -10.62 -4.53 -0.29
CA GLY A 48 -9.72 -5.58 0.13
C GLY A 48 -8.25 -5.20 -0.01
N ARG A 49 -7.41 -6.21 -0.30
CA ARG A 49 -5.97 -6.05 -0.56
C ARG A 49 -5.57 -6.64 -1.92
N ASN A 50 -6.49 -6.60 -2.88
CA ASN A 50 -6.19 -7.03 -4.24
C ASN A 50 -5.29 -6.00 -4.94
N SER A 51 -4.63 -6.40 -6.02
CA SER A 51 -3.75 -5.50 -6.77
C SER A 51 -4.49 -4.25 -7.28
N SER A 52 -5.77 -4.35 -7.61
CA SER A 52 -6.63 -3.20 -7.99
C SER A 52 -6.84 -2.22 -6.85
N ASP A 53 -6.93 -2.72 -5.62
CA ASP A 53 -7.15 -1.90 -4.43
C ASP A 53 -5.88 -1.10 -4.10
N VAL A 54 -4.72 -1.74 -4.22
CA VAL A 54 -3.41 -1.08 -4.12
C VAL A 54 -3.27 0.00 -5.19
N VAL A 55 -3.65 -0.29 -6.44
CA VAL A 55 -3.64 0.71 -7.53
C VAL A 55 -4.52 1.92 -7.22
N CYS A 56 -5.67 1.74 -6.58
CA CYS A 56 -6.51 2.85 -6.15
C CYS A 56 -5.79 3.76 -5.15
N ALA A 57 -4.94 3.20 -4.27
CA ALA A 57 -4.11 3.99 -3.38
C ALA A 57 -3.07 4.84 -4.15
N TYR A 58 -2.41 4.26 -5.17
CA TYR A 58 -1.51 4.99 -6.05
C TYR A 58 -2.23 6.12 -6.82
N TYR A 59 -3.43 5.83 -7.34
CA TYR A 59 -4.27 6.82 -8.03
C TYR A 59 -4.61 8.01 -7.12
N ASN A 60 -5.07 7.73 -5.89
CA ASN A 60 -5.38 8.76 -4.91
C ASN A 60 -4.14 9.56 -4.51
N PHE A 61 -2.99 8.91 -4.40
CA PHE A 61 -1.72 9.59 -4.15
C PHE A 61 -1.34 10.54 -5.30
N MET A 62 -1.47 10.11 -6.56
CA MET A 62 -1.17 10.96 -7.72
C MET A 62 -2.14 12.15 -7.82
N LYS A 63 -3.44 11.93 -7.58
CA LYS A 63 -4.41 13.04 -7.47
C LYS A 63 -4.06 14.02 -6.35
N PHE A 64 -3.59 13.52 -5.22
CA PHE A 64 -3.17 14.36 -4.10
C PHE A 64 -1.95 15.23 -4.43
N LEU A 65 -1.00 14.72 -5.23
CA LEU A 65 0.14 15.51 -5.71
C LEU A 65 -0.30 16.65 -6.65
N GLY A 66 -1.38 16.44 -7.40
CA GLY A 66 -1.96 17.41 -8.32
C GLY A 66 -1.12 17.66 -9.57
N GLU A 67 -1.62 18.52 -10.46
CA GLU A 67 -1.03 18.82 -11.78
C GLU A 67 0.37 19.48 -11.72
N ASN A 68 0.77 19.95 -10.54
CA ASN A 68 2.06 20.59 -10.34
C ASN A 68 3.25 19.62 -10.42
N VAL A 69 3.00 18.30 -10.30
CA VAL A 69 4.06 17.28 -10.31
C VAL A 69 4.05 16.51 -11.62
N LYS A 70 4.87 16.98 -12.57
CA LYS A 70 5.00 16.37 -13.90
C LYS A 70 5.80 15.07 -13.93
N ASN A 71 6.82 14.97 -13.07
CA ASN A 71 7.76 13.84 -13.09
C ASN A 71 7.76 13.16 -11.73
N ILE A 72 7.31 11.91 -11.69
CA ILE A 72 7.22 11.11 -10.46
C ILE A 72 8.27 10.00 -10.52
N VAL A 73 9.12 9.93 -9.49
CA VAL A 73 10.07 8.82 -9.31
C VAL A 73 9.66 8.02 -8.08
N LEU A 74 9.20 6.80 -8.31
CA LEU A 74 8.78 5.87 -7.28
C LEU A 74 9.91 4.88 -7.00
N TRP A 75 10.32 4.81 -5.74
CA TRP A 75 11.25 3.78 -5.26
C TRP A 75 10.44 2.73 -4.52
N ALA A 76 10.50 1.49 -4.99
CA ALA A 76 9.67 0.42 -4.46
C ALA A 76 10.48 -0.86 -4.24
N ASP A 77 9.99 -1.70 -3.33
CA ASP A 77 10.51 -3.03 -3.11
C ASP A 77 10.04 -4.01 -4.20
N ASN A 78 10.64 -5.20 -4.22
CA ASN A 78 10.34 -6.24 -5.21
C ASN A 78 9.09 -7.07 -4.84
N CYS A 79 8.12 -6.49 -4.13
CA CYS A 79 6.90 -7.18 -3.72
C CYS A 79 5.94 -7.33 -4.91
N ALA A 80 5.87 -8.54 -5.48
CA ALA A 80 5.03 -8.82 -6.65
C ALA A 80 3.54 -8.54 -6.42
N ALA A 81 3.04 -8.76 -5.20
CA ALA A 81 1.63 -8.53 -4.89
C ALA A 81 1.24 -7.03 -4.89
N GLN A 82 2.16 -6.16 -4.48
CA GLN A 82 1.88 -4.73 -4.26
C GLN A 82 2.49 -3.85 -5.35
N ASN A 83 3.80 -3.92 -5.53
CA ASN A 83 4.58 -2.91 -6.23
C ASN A 83 5.17 -3.40 -7.55
N LYS A 84 5.11 -4.71 -7.82
CA LYS A 84 5.58 -5.32 -9.06
C LYS A 84 4.52 -6.26 -9.65
N ASN A 85 3.36 -5.70 -9.97
CA ASN A 85 2.28 -6.38 -10.69
C ASN A 85 1.91 -5.63 -11.98
N TRP A 86 1.32 -6.35 -12.94
CA TRP A 86 0.90 -5.77 -14.22
C TRP A 86 -0.22 -4.74 -14.06
N THR A 87 -1.13 -4.95 -13.11
CA THR A 87 -2.24 -4.03 -12.84
C THR A 87 -1.75 -2.62 -12.54
N LEU A 88 -0.69 -2.48 -11.74
CA LEU A 88 -0.06 -1.22 -11.38
C LEU A 88 0.58 -0.55 -12.60
N PHE A 89 1.38 -1.29 -13.37
CA PHE A 89 2.03 -0.70 -14.54
C PHE A 89 1.04 -0.27 -15.62
N ILE A 90 -0.01 -1.05 -15.86
CA ILE A 90 -1.09 -0.68 -16.79
C ILE A 90 -1.81 0.57 -16.28
N ALA A 91 -2.17 0.60 -15.00
CA ALA A 91 -2.83 1.76 -14.40
C ALA A 91 -1.97 3.03 -14.46
N CYS A 92 -0.66 2.92 -14.18
CA CYS A 92 0.27 4.03 -14.34
C CYS A 92 0.38 4.51 -15.79
N SER A 93 0.33 3.60 -16.77
CA SER A 93 0.32 3.98 -18.18
C SER A 93 -0.94 4.76 -18.56
N ILE A 94 -2.10 4.37 -18.03
CA ILE A 94 -3.36 5.11 -18.22
C ILE A 94 -3.27 6.47 -17.54
N LEU A 95 -2.70 6.53 -16.33
CA LEU A 95 -2.57 7.78 -15.57
C LEU A 95 -1.68 8.81 -16.25
N VAL A 96 -0.67 8.38 -17.01
CA VAL A 96 0.18 9.30 -17.80
C VAL A 96 -0.56 9.87 -19.01
N ASP A 97 -1.56 9.16 -19.53
CA ASP A 97 -2.39 9.58 -20.67
C ASP A 97 -3.50 10.56 -20.26
N GLU A 98 -3.81 10.65 -18.97
CA GLU A 98 -4.81 11.57 -18.43
C GLU A 98 -4.35 13.04 -18.50
N GLU A 99 -5.26 13.97 -18.79
CA GLU A 99 -4.93 15.41 -18.92
C GLU A 99 -4.35 16.01 -17.63
N TRP A 100 -4.80 15.53 -16.47
CA TRP A 100 -4.32 15.97 -15.14
C TRP A 100 -3.15 15.12 -14.63
N GLY A 101 -2.78 14.08 -15.39
CA GLY A 101 -1.78 13.09 -15.02
C GLY A 101 -0.34 13.60 -15.07
N PRO A 102 0.60 12.88 -14.46
CA PRO A 102 2.03 13.18 -14.59
C PRO A 102 2.52 12.87 -16.01
N GLU A 103 3.43 13.69 -16.55
CA GLU A 103 4.08 13.44 -17.84
C GLU A 103 4.96 12.17 -17.81
N THR A 104 5.61 11.89 -16.69
CA THR A 104 6.44 10.68 -16.54
C THR A 104 6.31 10.04 -15.16
N ILE A 105 6.25 8.70 -15.16
CA ILE A 105 6.32 7.87 -13.96
C ILE A 105 7.49 6.91 -14.12
N THR A 106 8.51 7.05 -13.27
CA THR A 106 9.69 6.18 -13.24
C THR A 106 9.64 5.27 -12.02
N PHE A 107 9.65 3.96 -12.24
CA PHE A 107 9.79 2.97 -11.17
C PHE A 107 11.26 2.56 -11.01
N LYS A 108 11.77 2.65 -9.79
CA LYS A 108 13.07 2.14 -9.38
C LYS A 108 12.84 1.04 -8.35
N ILE A 109 13.07 -0.21 -8.77
CA ILE A 109 12.85 -1.39 -7.94
C ILE A 109 14.17 -1.81 -7.30
N PHE A 110 14.17 -2.00 -5.99
CA PHE A 110 15.36 -2.46 -5.27
C PHE A 110 15.70 -3.92 -5.59
N GLU A 111 16.99 -4.22 -5.63
CA GLU A 111 17.49 -5.59 -5.73
C GLU A 111 17.27 -6.35 -4.41
N ALA A 112 17.16 -7.67 -4.51
CA ALA A 112 17.00 -8.53 -3.35
C ALA A 112 18.21 -8.39 -2.39
N GLY A 113 17.93 -8.11 -1.12
CA GLY A 113 18.97 -7.89 -0.09
C GLY A 113 19.20 -6.42 0.28
N HIS A 114 18.66 -5.47 -0.48
CA HIS A 114 18.73 -4.03 -0.19
C HIS A 114 17.34 -3.44 0.12
N SER A 115 16.59 -4.12 1.00
CA SER A 115 15.15 -3.86 1.20
C SER A 115 14.82 -2.76 2.22
N PHE A 116 15.81 -2.13 2.87
CA PHE A 116 15.53 -1.12 3.89
C PHE A 116 15.07 0.19 3.26
N MET A 117 13.79 0.50 3.37
CA MET A 117 13.19 1.70 2.79
C MET A 117 12.84 2.74 3.86
N LYS A 118 12.83 4.01 3.45
CA LYS A 118 12.31 5.10 4.31
C LYS A 118 10.85 4.87 4.71
N ALA A 119 10.08 4.18 3.87
CA ALA A 119 8.71 3.76 4.17
C ALA A 119 8.63 2.89 5.44
N ASP A 120 9.57 1.96 5.65
CA ASP A 120 9.60 1.08 6.83
C ASP A 120 9.73 1.88 8.14
N SER A 121 10.52 2.97 8.09
CA SER A 121 10.66 3.88 9.23
C SER A 121 9.36 4.61 9.54
N VAL A 122 8.57 4.98 8.52
CA VAL A 122 7.24 5.59 8.69
C VAL A 122 6.24 4.56 9.22
N HIS A 123 6.22 3.34 8.64
CA HIS A 123 5.37 2.25 9.11
C HIS A 123 5.62 1.92 10.59
N GLY A 124 6.88 1.93 11.03
CA GLY A 124 7.25 1.69 12.43
C GLY A 124 6.79 2.76 13.44
N LEU A 125 6.30 3.91 12.96
CA LEU A 125 5.69 4.97 13.77
C LEU A 125 4.16 4.89 13.78
N ILE A 126 3.55 4.22 12.80
CA ILE A 126 2.10 4.05 12.72
C ILE A 126 1.63 3.23 13.93
N GLY A 127 0.71 3.79 14.71
CA GLY A 127 0.15 3.13 15.88
C GLY A 127 0.99 3.21 17.16
N LYS A 128 2.15 3.89 17.14
CA LYS A 128 2.86 4.26 18.37
C LYS A 128 2.20 5.50 18.98
N LYS A 129 1.91 5.44 20.28
CA LYS A 129 1.45 6.56 21.10
C LYS A 129 2.63 7.41 21.55
#